data_AF-Q727Y9-F1
#
_entry.id   AF-Q727Y9-F1
#
_cell.length_a   1.000
_cell.length_b   1.000
_cell.length_c   1.000
_cell.angle_alpha   90.00
_cell.angle_beta   90.00
_cell.angle_gamma   90.00
#
_symmetry.space_group_name_H-M   'P 1'
#
loop_
_entity.id
_entity.type
_entity.pdbx_description
1 polymer ?
#
loop_
_entity_poly.entity_id
_entity_poly.type
_entity_poly.pdbx_seq_one_letter_code
_entity_poly.pdbx_strand_id
1 'polypeptide(L)' 'MYVKAADGLRVPMEEHPRRYIEETPVHVPDTAYYRRRMADGDLIALPEPDSVNEEARRGKR' A
#
# COMPACT_ATOMS: atom_id res chain seq x y z
N MET A 1 4.41 5.92 2.82
CA MET A 1 3.76 5.48 1.55
C MET A 1 2.69 4.45 1.88
N TYR A 2 1.48 4.57 1.32
CA TYR A 2 0.43 3.56 1.49
C TYR A 2 0.49 2.54 0.36
N VAL A 3 0.49 1.25 0.73
CA VAL A 3 0.52 0.14 -0.22
C VAL A 3 -0.42 -0.98 0.20
N LYS A 4 -0.89 -1.76 -0.77
CA LYS A 4 -1.47 -3.08 -0.55
C LYS A 4 -0.79 -4.11 -1.44
N ALA A 5 -0.86 -5.39 -1.08
CA ALA A 5 -0.47 -6.46 -1.99
C ALA A 5 -1.47 -6.59 -3.15
N ALA A 6 -0.99 -7.08 -4.28
CA ALA A 6 -1.87 -7.53 -5.35
C ALA A 6 -2.72 -8.72 -4.88
N ASP A 7 -3.88 -8.91 -5.52
CA ASP A 7 -4.89 -9.87 -5.07
C ASP A 7 -4.32 -11.30 -5.03
N GLY A 8 -4.55 -11.99 -3.90
CA GLY A 8 -3.99 -13.33 -3.66
C GLY A 8 -2.49 -13.39 -3.35
N LEU A 9 -1.78 -12.26 -3.29
CA LEU A 9 -0.38 -12.20 -2.89
C LEU A 9 -0.19 -11.80 -1.42
N ARG A 10 0.94 -12.23 -0.86
CA ARG A 10 1.40 -11.86 0.48
C ARG A 10 2.86 -11.45 0.39
N VAL A 11 3.14 -10.18 0.69
CA VAL A 11 4.48 -9.61 0.57
C VAL A 11 5.10 -9.45 1.96
N PRO A 12 6.26 -10.04 2.26
CA PRO A 12 6.92 -9.86 3.55
C PRO A 12 7.23 -8.40 3.86
N MET A 13 7.21 -8.01 5.14
CA MET A 13 7.71 -6.70 5.56
C MET A 13 9.24 -6.72 5.63
N GLU A 14 9.88 -5.61 5.24
CA GLU A 14 11.34 -5.45 5.17
C GLU A 14 12.03 -5.81 6.50
N GLU A 15 11.57 -5.22 7.61
CA GLU A 15 12.18 -5.44 8.94
C GLU A 15 11.65 -6.71 9.64
N HIS A 16 10.51 -7.22 9.19
CA HIS A 16 9.77 -8.29 9.86
C HIS A 16 9.26 -9.31 8.83
N PRO A 17 10.10 -10.21 8.31
CA PRO A 17 9.73 -11.11 7.22
C PRO A 17 8.66 -12.16 7.59
N ARG A 18 8.32 -12.29 8.88
CA ARG A 18 7.20 -13.12 9.36
C ARG A 18 5.85 -12.39 9.35
N ARG A 19 5.86 -11.07 9.11
CA ARG A 19 4.67 -10.24 8.91
C ARG A 19 4.52 -9.94 7.44
N TYR A 20 3.27 -9.93 6.97
CA TYR A 20 2.96 -9.81 5.56
C TYR A 20 2.04 -8.61 5.33
N ILE A 21 2.26 -7.97 4.19
CA ILE A 21 1.33 -7.05 3.55
C ILE A 21 0.44 -7.92 2.66
N GLU A 22 -0.86 -7.77 2.81
CA GLU A 22 -1.90 -8.48 2.08
C GLU A 22 -2.80 -7.44 1.39
N GLU A 23 -4.05 -7.76 1.11
CA GLU A 23 -4.97 -6.85 0.41
C GLU A 23 -5.36 -5.61 1.24
N THR A 24 -5.22 -5.68 2.57
CA THR A 24 -5.47 -4.54 3.47
C THR A 24 -4.36 -3.49 3.33
N PRO A 25 -4.69 -2.23 2.99
CA PRO A 25 -3.72 -1.16 2.88
C PRO A 25 -2.96 -0.91 4.17
N VAL A 26 -1.64 -0.72 4.08
CA VAL A 26 -0.77 -0.38 5.20
C VAL A 26 0.18 0.75 4.85
N HIS A 27 0.56 1.52 5.86
CA HIS A 27 1.58 2.55 5.71
C HIS A 27 2.97 1.95 5.92
N VAL A 28 3.86 2.13 4.94
CA VAL A 28 5.25 1.67 4.97
C VAL A 28 6.24 2.81 4.70
N PRO A 29 7.49 2.70 5.19
CA PRO A 29 8.57 3.61 4.80
C PRO A 29 8.88 3.53 3.29
N ASP A 30 9.34 4.63 2.71
CA ASP A 30 9.74 4.67 1.29
C ASP A 30 11.19 4.17 1.10
N THR A 31 11.37 2.87 1.18
CA THR A 31 12.66 2.19 1.01
C THR A 31 12.79 1.55 -0.37
N ALA A 32 14.03 1.23 -0.75
CA ALA A 32 14.30 0.52 -1.99
C ALA A 32 13.62 -0.86 -2.07
N TYR A 33 13.41 -1.51 -0.92
CA TYR A 33 12.69 -2.78 -0.85
C TYR A 33 11.26 -2.64 -1.40
N TYR A 34 10.45 -1.76 -0.81
CA TYR A 34 9.05 -1.59 -1.22
C TYR A 34 8.93 -1.02 -2.63
N ARG A 35 9.84 -0.14 -3.06
CA ARG A 35 9.89 0.34 -4.46
C ARG A 35 10.11 -0.79 -5.47
N ARG A 36 10.98 -1.76 -5.16
CA ARG A 36 11.18 -2.94 -6.01
C ARG A 36 9.94 -3.82 -6.05
N ARG A 37 9.33 -4.11 -4.90
CA ARG A 37 8.08 -4.90 -4.87
C ARG A 37 6.94 -4.24 -5.64
N MET A 38 6.88 -2.91 -5.69
CA MET A 38 5.94 -2.20 -6.57
C MET A 38 6.31 -2.32 -8.05
N ALA A 39 7.59 -2.21 -8.40
CA ALA A 39 8.06 -2.39 -9.78
C ALA A 39 7.82 -3.81 -10.31
N ASP A 40 7.91 -4.81 -9.43
CA ASP A 40 7.60 -6.22 -9.72
C ASP A 40 6.08 -6.47 -9.86
N GLY A 41 5.23 -5.52 -9.44
CA GLY A 41 3.77 -5.64 -9.44
C GLY A 41 3.19 -6.37 -8.21
N ASP A 42 4.03 -6.72 -7.24
CA ASP A 42 3.59 -7.38 -6.00
C ASP A 42 2.88 -6.42 -5.04
N LEU A 43 3.27 -5.14 -5.05
CA LEU A 43 2.64 -4.08 -4.26
C LEU A 43 2.02 -3.02 -5.17
N ILE A 44 0.87 -2.50 -4.76
CA ILE A 44 0.14 -1.44 -5.42
C ILE A 44 0.16 -0.21 -4.52
N ALA A 45 0.67 0.91 -5.03
CA ALA A 45 0.65 2.20 -4.32
C ALA A 45 -0.79 2.75 -4.23
N LEU A 46 -1.15 3.28 -3.07
CA LEU A 46 -2.45 3.87 -2.80
C LEU A 46 -2.29 5.33 -2.36
N PRO A 47 -3.28 6.19 -2.64
CA PRO A 47 -3.34 7.53 -2.07
C PRO A 47 -3.44 7.43 -0.54
N GLU A 48 -3.01 8.49 0.15
CA GLU A 48 -3.20 8.57 1.59
C GLU A 48 -4.70 8.53 1.94
N PRO A 49 -5.08 7.86 3.04
CA PRO A 49 -6.49 7.65 3.39
C PRO A 49 -7.25 8.95 3.65
N ASP A 50 -6.57 10.06 3.98
CA ASP A 50 -7.22 11.36 4.15
C ASP A 50 -7.61 12.00 2.81
N SER A 51 -6.88 11.70 1.72
CA SER A 51 -7.16 12.26 0.39
C SER A 51 -8.48 11.73 -0.20
N VAL A 52 -8.78 10.44 0.00
CA VAL A 52 -10.02 9.82 -0.49
C VAL A 52 -11.26 10.28 0.26
N ASN A 53 -11.12 10.64 1.55
CA ASN A 53 -12.22 11.14 2.35
C ASN A 53 -12.59 12.60 2.01
N GLU A 54 -11.62 13.38 1.53
CA GLU A 54 -11.81 14.77 1.11
C GLU A 54 -12.50 14.87 -0.27
N GLU A 55 -12.16 13.99 -1.23
CA GLU A 55 -12.85 13.91 -2.53
C GLU A 55 -14.31 13.44 -2.39
N ALA A 56 -14.59 12.47 -1.52
CA ALA A 56 -15.95 12.02 -1.25
C ALA A 56 -16.83 13.12 -0.63
N ARG A 57 -16.24 14.02 0.17
CA ARG A 57 -16.96 15.18 0.75
C ARG A 57 -17.19 16.30 -0.27
N ARG A 58 -16.28 16.51 -1.21
CA ARG A 58 -16.37 17.56 -2.24
C ARG A 58 -17.40 17.25 -3.34
N GLY A 59 -17.77 15.96 -3.52
CA GLY A 59 -18.77 15.51 -4.50
C GLY A 59 -20.24 15.71 -4.11
N LYS A 60 -20.53 16.17 -2.88
CA LYS A 60 -21.91 16.44 -2.44
C LYS A 60 -22.27 17.90 -2.69
N ARG A 61 -22.54 18.24 -3.96
CA ARG A 61 -23.21 19.50 -4.35
C ARG A 61 -24.70 19.27 -4.51
#